data_AF-A0A1S3YIJ6-F1
#
_entry.id   AF-A0A1S3YIJ6-F1
#
_cell.length_a   1.000
_cell.length_b   1.000
_cell.length_c   1.000
_cell.angle_alpha   90.00
_cell.angle_beta   90.00
_cell.angle_gamma   90.00
#
_symmetry.space_group_name_H-M   'P 1'
#
loop_
_entity.id
_entity.type
_entity.pdbx_description
1 polymer ?
#
loop_
_entity_poly.entity_id
_entity_poly.type
_entity_poly.pdbx_seq_one_letter_code
_entity_poly.pdbx_strand_id
1 'polypeptide(L)'
;MVNRTWTITSNIAESLNDVTKYARELPIVELLEYMRTLLECWTKEKLLKANGTFTYLGYKFNKELDDNGTLSHKLRVKASTNYIHTVIDGVRRYIIYLENKKCSCGQFQLDELPCPHALAALRHRDESFEEYCSPYYTRANLLRKYEIPVNPLPDEN
;
A
#
# COMPACT_ATOMS: atom_id res chain seq x y z
N MET A 1 -8.00 17.04 15.69
CA MET A 1 -7.69 15.69 15.18
C MET A 1 -8.39 15.58 13.84
N VAL A 2 -7.70 15.81 12.72
CA VAL A 2 -8.31 15.67 11.39
C VAL A 2 -8.65 14.19 11.20
N ASN A 3 -9.91 13.89 10.89
CA ASN A 3 -10.34 12.51 10.69
C ASN A 3 -9.65 11.98 9.42
N ARG A 4 -8.60 11.15 9.59
CA ARG A 4 -7.74 10.69 8.48
C ARG A 4 -8.54 9.93 7.42
N THR A 5 -9.62 9.26 7.79
CA THR A 5 -10.54 8.61 6.85
C THR A 5 -11.20 9.64 5.92
N TRP A 6 -11.62 10.79 6.45
CA TRP A 6 -12.17 11.89 5.65
C TRP A 6 -11.14 12.48 4.68
N THR A 7 -9.89 12.63 5.13
CA THR A 7 -8.80 13.11 4.27
C THR A 7 -8.53 12.15 3.11
N ILE A 8 -8.53 10.84 3.36
CA ILE A 8 -8.34 9.83 2.31
C ILE A 8 -9.48 9.88 1.29
N THR A 9 -10.74 9.97 1.74
CA THR A 9 -11.89 10.06 0.84
C THR A 9 -11.91 11.34 0.01
N SER A 10 -11.53 12.49 0.59
CA SER A 10 -11.45 13.77 -0.16
C SER A 10 -10.40 13.69 -1.26
N ASN A 11 -9.20 13.19 -0.94
CA ASN A 11 -8.11 13.08 -1.91
C ASN A 11 -8.46 12.15 -3.09
N ILE A 12 -9.20 11.05 -2.83
CA ILE A 12 -9.66 10.16 -3.89
C ILE A 12 -10.67 10.87 -4.79
N ALA A 13 -11.65 11.57 -4.20
CA ALA A 13 -12.64 12.31 -4.96
C ALA A 13 -12.00 13.42 -5.80
N GLU A 14 -11.08 14.19 -5.24
CA GLU A 14 -10.31 15.23 -5.94
C GLU A 14 -9.53 14.65 -7.13
N SER A 15 -8.75 13.58 -6.91
CA SER A 15 -7.98 12.96 -7.99
C SER A 15 -8.88 12.42 -9.11
N LEU A 16 -10.02 11.81 -8.78
CA LEU A 16 -10.96 11.33 -9.79
C LEU A 16 -11.67 12.49 -10.51
N ASN A 17 -11.99 13.56 -9.78
CA ASN A 17 -12.56 14.78 -10.34
C ASN A 17 -11.62 15.41 -11.36
N ASP A 18 -10.33 15.48 -11.07
CA ASP A 18 -9.33 16.05 -11.96
C ASP A 18 -9.21 15.25 -13.26
N VAL A 19 -9.13 13.92 -13.15
CA VAL A 19 -8.99 13.04 -14.32
C VAL A 19 -10.25 13.03 -15.18
N THR A 20 -11.44 13.12 -14.57
CA THR A 20 -12.73 13.08 -15.30
C THR A 20 -13.28 14.46 -15.65
N LYS A 21 -12.54 15.54 -15.35
CA LYS A 21 -13.03 16.93 -15.42
C LYS A 21 -13.76 17.26 -16.72
N TYR A 22 -13.14 16.93 -17.86
CA TYR A 22 -13.67 17.24 -19.19
C TYR A 22 -14.65 16.19 -19.70
N ALA A 23 -14.55 14.94 -19.24
CA ALA A 23 -15.42 13.86 -19.67
C ALA A 23 -16.85 13.99 -19.12
N ARG A 24 -17.04 14.72 -18.01
CA ARG A 24 -18.34 14.90 -17.33
C ARG A 24 -19.39 15.63 -18.17
N GLU A 25 -18.96 16.38 -19.17
CA GLU A 25 -19.85 17.10 -20.08
C GLU A 25 -20.30 16.22 -21.25
N LEU A 26 -19.74 15.01 -21.39
CA LEU A 26 -20.07 14.08 -22.46
C LEU A 26 -21.41 13.38 -22.21
N PRO A 27 -22.11 12.94 -23.27
CA PRO A 27 -23.23 12.00 -23.16
C PRO A 27 -22.86 10.77 -22.31
N ILE A 28 -23.86 10.16 -21.65
CA ILE A 28 -23.63 9.08 -20.68
C ILE A 28 -22.83 7.91 -21.26
N VAL A 29 -23.09 7.53 -22.51
CA VAL A 29 -22.37 6.45 -23.20
C VAL A 29 -20.89 6.81 -23.39
N GLU A 30 -20.60 8.03 -23.83
CA GLU A 30 -19.24 8.52 -24.03
C GLU A 30 -18.47 8.68 -22.71
N LEU A 31 -19.16 9.11 -21.63
CA LEU A 31 -18.58 9.17 -20.29
C LEU A 31 -18.20 7.78 -19.78
N LEU A 32 -19.07 6.78 -19.96
CA LEU A 32 -18.80 5.39 -19.57
C LEU A 32 -17.63 4.82 -20.38
N GLU A 33 -17.57 5.11 -21.68
CA GLU A 33 -16.49 4.69 -22.55
C GLU A 33 -15.14 5.32 -22.16
N TYR A 34 -15.16 6.60 -21.80
CA TYR A 34 -13.99 7.29 -21.27
C TYR A 34 -13.50 6.65 -19.96
N MET A 35 -14.41 6.40 -19.00
CA MET A 35 -14.08 5.75 -17.74
C MET A 35 -13.53 4.34 -17.94
N ARG A 36 -14.11 3.57 -18.86
CA ARG A 36 -13.64 2.22 -19.23
C ARG A 36 -12.21 2.27 -19.77
N THR A 37 -11.94 3.16 -20.72
CA THR A 37 -10.61 3.34 -21.33
C THR A 37 -9.57 3.76 -20.29
N LEU A 38 -9.95 4.64 -19.37
CA LEU A 38 -9.10 5.05 -18.26
C LEU A 38 -8.72 3.87 -17.36
N LEU A 39 -9.71 3.06 -16.97
CA LEU A 39 -9.49 1.85 -16.17
C LEU A 39 -8.62 0.83 -16.91
N GLU A 40 -8.82 0.67 -18.21
CA GLU A 40 -8.02 -0.23 -19.05
C GLU A 40 -6.55 0.22 -19.10
N CYS A 41 -6.31 1.52 -19.34
CA CYS A 41 -4.98 2.11 -19.33
C CYS A 41 -4.27 1.92 -17.98
N TRP A 42 -4.95 2.22 -16.87
CA TRP A 42 -4.39 2.02 -15.54
C TRP A 42 -4.12 0.54 -15.24
N THR A 43 -5.03 -0.36 -15.60
CA THR A 43 -4.86 -1.81 -15.39
C THR A 43 -3.65 -2.32 -16.14
N LYS A 44 -3.50 -1.96 -17.42
CA LYS A 44 -2.32 -2.30 -18.25
C LYS A 44 -1.03 -1.75 -17.64
N GLU A 45 -1.01 -0.49 -17.22
CA GLU A 45 0.17 0.12 -16.59
C GLU A 45 0.57 -0.62 -15.30
N LYS A 46 -0.39 -0.96 -14.45
CA LYS A 46 -0.13 -1.71 -13.22
C LYS A 46 0.34 -3.13 -13.50
N LEU A 47 -0.24 -3.81 -14.48
CA LEU A 47 0.18 -5.15 -14.90
C LEU A 47 1.62 -5.15 -15.43
N LEU A 48 1.96 -4.19 -16.30
CA LEU A 48 3.33 -4.03 -16.81
C LEU A 48 4.35 -3.81 -15.69
N LYS A 49 4.02 -2.96 -14.71
CA LYS A 49 4.87 -2.73 -13.53
C LYS A 49 5.03 -3.99 -12.68
N ALA A 50 3.95 -4.75 -12.47
CA ALA A 50 3.99 -6.00 -11.71
C ALA A 50 4.82 -7.07 -12.44
N ASN A 51 4.69 -7.17 -13.77
CA ASN A 51 5.48 -8.07 -14.61
C ASN A 51 6.98 -7.74 -14.57
N GLY A 52 7.33 -6.46 -14.62
CA GLY A 52 8.73 -5.99 -14.55
C GLY A 52 9.33 -5.99 -13.13
N THR A 53 8.56 -6.34 -12.10
CA THR A 53 9.07 -6.47 -10.72
C THR A 53 9.56 -7.89 -10.49
N PHE A 54 10.73 -8.07 -9.86
CA PHE A 54 11.29 -9.39 -9.51
C PHE A 54 11.42 -9.64 -8.00
N THR A 55 11.03 -8.65 -7.18
CA THR A 55 10.98 -8.74 -5.72
C THR A 55 9.69 -9.41 -5.22
N TYR A 56 9.67 -9.80 -3.94
CA TYR A 56 8.50 -10.40 -3.29
C TYR A 56 7.27 -9.47 -3.32
N LEU A 57 7.46 -8.20 -2.97
CA LEU A 57 6.46 -7.16 -3.09
C LEU A 57 6.55 -6.44 -4.44
N GLY A 58 5.47 -5.76 -4.84
CA GLY A 58 5.51 -4.80 -5.95
C GLY A 58 6.57 -3.73 -5.73
N TYR A 59 7.25 -3.29 -6.81
CA TYR A 59 8.41 -2.39 -6.76
C TYR A 59 8.27 -1.21 -5.79
N LYS A 60 7.12 -0.50 -5.83
CA LYS A 60 6.84 0.64 -4.96
C LYS A 60 6.93 0.27 -3.47
N PHE A 61 6.32 -0.85 -3.08
CA PHE A 61 6.23 -1.29 -1.69
C PHE A 61 7.53 -1.91 -1.21
N ASN A 62 8.28 -2.57 -2.10
CA ASN A 62 9.64 -3.01 -1.77
C ASN A 62 10.53 -1.82 -1.46
N LYS A 63 10.51 -0.79 -2.30
CA LYS A 63 11.28 0.44 -2.06
C LYS A 63 10.90 1.11 -0.74
N GLU A 64 9.61 1.19 -0.43
CA GLU A 64 9.13 1.73 0.85
C GLU A 64 9.64 0.92 2.05
N LEU A 65 9.70 -0.40 1.93
CA LEU A 65 10.30 -1.26 2.96
C LEU A 65 11.82 -1.08 3.06
N ASP A 66 12.53 -0.90 1.95
CA ASP A 66 13.98 -0.64 1.95
C ASP A 66 14.29 0.69 2.67
N ASP A 67 13.50 1.73 2.39
CA ASP A 67 13.59 3.03 3.06
C ASP A 67 13.28 2.88 4.56
N ASN A 68 12.19 2.19 4.91
CA ASN A 68 11.83 1.92 6.31
C ASN A 68 12.89 1.07 7.02
N GLY A 69 13.50 0.11 6.31
CA GLY A 69 14.59 -0.73 6.78
C GLY A 69 15.80 0.11 7.14
N THR A 70 16.20 1.01 6.25
CA THR A 70 17.28 1.99 6.48
C THR A 70 17.05 2.82 7.73
N LEU A 71 15.82 3.32 7.93
CA LEU A 71 15.46 4.06 9.14
C LEU A 71 15.52 3.18 10.40
N SER A 72 15.07 1.93 10.28
CA SER A 72 14.99 0.99 11.40
C SER A 72 16.36 0.68 12.02
N HIS A 73 17.46 0.74 11.26
CA HIS A 73 18.82 0.45 11.74
C HIS A 73 19.29 1.40 12.83
N LYS A 74 18.75 2.62 12.87
CA LYS A 74 19.08 3.64 13.88
C LYS A 74 18.31 3.46 15.19
N LEU A 75 17.33 2.56 15.21
CA LEU A 75 16.38 2.40 16.32
C LEU A 75 16.88 1.34 17.31
N ARG A 76 16.71 1.63 18.60
CA ARG A 76 17.09 0.71 19.67
C ARG A 76 15.87 -0.06 20.15
N VAL A 77 15.97 -1.39 20.18
CA VAL A 77 14.90 -2.27 20.65
C VAL A 77 15.14 -2.66 22.11
N LYS A 78 14.07 -2.69 22.89
CA LYS A 78 13.98 -3.35 24.20
C LYS A 78 12.83 -4.34 24.14
N ALA A 79 13.15 -5.63 24.09
CA ALA A 79 12.15 -6.68 24.18
C ALA A 79 11.47 -6.63 25.56
N SER A 80 10.14 -6.66 25.58
CA SER A 80 9.35 -6.75 26.82
C SER A 80 8.82 -8.16 27.02
N THR A 81 8.36 -8.80 25.94
CA THR A 81 8.04 -10.23 25.84
C THR A 81 8.40 -10.74 24.44
N ASN A 82 8.09 -12.00 24.12
CA ASN A 82 8.31 -12.55 22.78
C ASN A 82 7.59 -11.74 21.69
N TYR A 83 6.38 -11.23 21.93
CA TYR A 83 5.55 -10.58 20.91
C TYR A 83 5.43 -9.06 21.07
N ILE A 84 5.83 -8.53 22.23
CA ILE A 84 5.75 -7.09 22.55
C ILE A 84 7.15 -6.50 22.64
N HIS A 85 7.40 -5.50 21.80
CA HIS A 85 8.68 -4.79 21.75
C HIS A 85 8.46 -3.31 22.03
N THR A 86 9.37 -2.74 22.82
CA THR A 86 9.49 -1.29 22.96
C THR A 86 10.65 -0.82 22.08
N VAL A 87 10.36 0.00 21.09
CA VAL A 87 11.39 0.62 20.22
C VAL A 87 11.58 2.06 20.63
N ILE A 88 12.84 2.46 20.79
CA ILE A 88 13.26 3.81 21.15
C ILE A 88 13.74 4.51 19.90
N ASP A 89 13.10 5.64 19.60
CA ASP A 89 13.41 6.54 18.49
C ASP A 89 13.63 7.94 19.07
N GLY A 90 14.91 8.30 19.24
CA GLY A 90 15.30 9.48 20.01
C GLY A 90 14.74 9.44 21.43
N VAL A 91 13.88 10.40 21.76
CA VAL A 91 13.23 10.52 23.09
C VAL A 91 11.89 9.78 23.17
N ARG A 92 11.35 9.33 22.03
CA ARG A 92 10.04 8.68 21.97
C ARG A 92 10.18 7.18 22.10
N ARG A 93 9.11 6.57 22.63
CA ARG A 93 8.98 5.11 22.75
C ARG A 93 7.75 4.67 21.99
N TYR A 94 7.92 3.62 21.20
CA TYR A 94 6.84 3.00 20.45
C TYR A 94 6.69 1.56 20.91
N ILE A 95 5.44 1.15 21.13
CA ILE A 95 5.06 -0.23 21.46
C ILE A 95 4.64 -0.92 20.16
N ILE A 96 5.23 -2.08 19.90
CA ILE A 96 5.00 -2.93 18.73
C ILE A 96 4.41 -4.25 19.22
N TYR A 97 3.29 -4.65 18.63
CA TYR A 97 2.66 -5.95 18.80
C TYR A 97 2.75 -6.68 17.46
N LEU A 98 3.76 -7.54 17.31
CA LEU A 98 4.07 -8.18 16.03
C LEU A 98 2.96 -9.13 15.57
N GLU A 99 2.42 -9.94 16.48
CA GLU A 99 1.34 -10.91 16.20
C GLU A 99 0.09 -10.23 15.63
N ASN A 100 -0.25 -9.05 16.15
CA ASN A 100 -1.40 -8.27 15.68
C ASN A 100 -1.06 -7.28 14.57
N LYS A 101 0.19 -7.25 14.09
CA LYS A 101 0.69 -6.29 13.09
C LYS A 101 0.39 -4.82 13.47
N LYS A 102 0.60 -4.48 14.75
CA LYS A 102 0.28 -3.16 15.30
C LYS A 102 1.52 -2.42 15.78
N CYS A 103 1.52 -1.12 15.54
CA CYS A 103 2.48 -0.19 16.12
C CYS A 103 1.77 1.04 16.65
N SER A 104 2.16 1.48 17.85
CA SER A 104 1.67 2.74 18.44
C SER A 104 1.93 3.99 17.58
N CYS A 105 2.80 3.93 16.56
CA CYS A 105 2.99 5.03 15.61
C CYS A 105 1.81 5.24 14.63
N GLY A 106 0.86 4.32 14.54
CA GLY A 106 -0.24 4.42 13.58
C GLY A 106 0.01 3.63 12.29
N GLN A 107 1.25 3.62 11.83
CA GLN A 107 1.53 3.33 10.43
C GLN A 107 1.40 1.86 10.06
N PHE A 108 1.83 0.94 10.93
CA PHE A 108 1.80 -0.49 10.63
C PHE A 108 0.37 -1.00 10.33
N GLN A 109 -0.61 -0.60 11.15
CA GLN A 109 -2.01 -0.96 10.92
C GLN A 109 -2.68 -0.19 9.78
N LEU A 110 -2.17 0.99 9.40
CA LEU A 110 -2.77 1.80 8.35
C LEU A 110 -2.29 1.38 6.97
N ASP A 111 -0.98 1.19 6.83
CA ASP A 111 -0.36 0.83 5.57
C ASP A 111 -0.33 -0.69 5.38
N GLU A 112 -0.70 -1.46 6.40
CA GLU A 112 -0.57 -2.93 6.45
C GLU A 112 0.83 -3.42 6.00
N LEU A 113 1.83 -2.59 6.25
CA LEU A 113 3.24 -2.79 5.95
C LEU A 113 4.07 -2.48 7.18
N PRO A 114 5.13 -3.27 7.47
CA PRO A 114 6.06 -2.96 8.54
C PRO A 114 6.63 -1.55 8.46
N CYS A 115 6.25 -0.71 9.42
CA CYS A 115 6.89 0.59 9.63
C CYS A 115 8.33 0.42 10.16
N PRO A 116 9.16 1.48 10.23
CA PRO A 116 10.55 1.37 10.72
C PRO A 116 10.66 0.74 12.11
N HIS A 117 9.70 1.00 13.00
CA HIS A 117 9.67 0.40 14.34
C HIS A 117 9.39 -1.10 14.30
N ALA A 118 8.46 -1.54 13.44
CA ALA A 118 8.15 -2.95 13.27
C ALA A 118 9.35 -3.69 12.68
N LEU A 119 9.99 -3.14 11.66
CA LEU A 119 11.22 -3.69 11.07
C LEU A 119 12.37 -3.79 12.08
N ALA A 120 12.52 -2.81 12.98
CA ALA A 120 13.51 -2.89 14.05
C ALA A 120 13.22 -4.07 14.99
N ALA A 121 11.95 -4.28 15.38
CA ALA A 121 11.53 -5.40 16.21
C ALA A 121 11.73 -6.76 15.51
N LEU A 122 11.40 -6.86 14.22
CA LEU A 122 11.63 -8.06 13.40
C LEU A 122 13.11 -8.40 13.29
N ARG A 123 13.97 -7.40 13.02
CA ARG A 123 15.43 -7.59 13.02
C ARG A 123 15.94 -8.08 14.36
N HIS A 124 15.41 -7.59 15.48
CA HIS A 124 15.79 -8.07 16.81
C HIS A 124 15.40 -9.54 17.03
N ARG A 125 14.39 -10.06 16.32
CA ARG A 125 13.97 -11.46 16.36
C ARG A 125 14.60 -12.33 15.28
N ASP A 126 15.40 -11.75 14.38
CA ASP A 126 15.90 -12.42 13.17
C ASP A 126 14.76 -12.99 12.29
N GLU A 127 13.64 -12.26 12.22
CA GLU A 127 12.47 -12.64 11.43
C GLU A 127 12.34 -11.82 10.15
N SER A 128 11.87 -12.50 9.12
CA SER A 128 11.61 -11.91 7.80
C SER A 128 10.35 -11.04 7.81
N PHE A 129 10.29 -10.01 6.97
CA PHE A 129 9.17 -9.07 6.95
C PHE A 129 7.94 -9.59 6.18
N GLU A 130 8.13 -10.62 5.35
CA GLU A 130 7.17 -11.09 4.34
C GLU A 130 5.85 -11.53 4.99
N GLU A 131 5.92 -12.24 6.12
CA GLU A 131 4.74 -12.69 6.89
C GLU A 131 3.96 -11.53 7.54
N TYR A 132 4.60 -10.37 7.65
CA TYR A 132 4.07 -9.18 8.30
C TYR A 132 3.49 -8.17 7.31
N CYS A 133 3.61 -8.43 6.00
CA CYS A 133 3.02 -7.60 4.95
C CYS A 133 1.60 -8.06 4.59
N SER A 134 0.77 -7.12 4.14
CA SER A 134 -0.50 -7.46 3.51
C SER A 134 -0.28 -8.23 2.20
N PRO A 135 -1.02 -9.33 1.96
CA PRO A 135 -1.01 -10.02 0.67
C PRO A 135 -1.32 -9.08 -0.50
N TYR A 136 -2.05 -7.98 -0.26
CA TYR A 136 -2.38 -6.98 -1.27
C TYR A 136 -1.15 -6.44 -2.03
N TYR A 137 0.00 -6.36 -1.36
CA TYR A 137 1.23 -5.78 -1.92
C TYR A 137 2.13 -6.79 -2.63
N THR A 138 1.84 -8.10 -2.52
CA THR A 138 2.71 -9.12 -3.10
C THR A 138 2.64 -9.06 -4.62
N ARG A 139 3.78 -9.28 -5.27
CA ARG A 139 3.85 -9.33 -6.73
C ARG A 139 2.84 -10.32 -7.32
N ALA A 140 2.71 -11.50 -6.71
CA ALA A 140 1.78 -12.53 -7.15
C ALA A 140 0.31 -12.05 -7.12
N ASN A 141 -0.11 -11.37 -6.06
CA ASN A 141 -1.47 -10.84 -5.98
C ASN A 141 -1.70 -9.64 -6.89
N LEU A 142 -0.69 -8.79 -7.10
CA LEU A 142 -0.77 -7.69 -8.06
C LEU A 142 -0.97 -8.22 -9.48
N LEU A 143 -0.22 -9.25 -9.89
CA LEU A 143 -0.40 -9.90 -11.19
C LEU A 143 -1.81 -10.47 -11.35
N ARG A 144 -2.24 -11.30 -10.40
CA ARG A 144 -3.59 -11.89 -10.40
C ARG A 144 -4.70 -10.84 -10.45
N LYS A 145 -4.51 -9.70 -9.78
CA LYS A 145 -5.48 -8.61 -9.74
C LYS A 145 -5.62 -7.88 -11.08
N TYR A 146 -4.51 -7.64 -11.77
CA TYR A 146 -4.50 -6.82 -13.00
C TYR A 146 -4.47 -7.65 -14.30
N GLU A 147 -4.47 -8.98 -14.22
CA GLU A 147 -4.59 -9.86 -15.39
C GLU A 147 -6.01 -9.86 -15.98
N ILE A 148 -7.02 -9.52 -15.19
CA ILE A 148 -8.41 -9.48 -15.64
C ILE A 148 -8.59 -8.30 -16.63
N PRO A 149 -9.00 -8.57 -17.88
CA PRO A 149 -9.20 -7.51 -18.86
C PRO A 149 -10.43 -6.66 -18.51
N VAL A 150 -10.35 -5.36 -18.84
CA VAL A 150 -11.51 -4.47 -18.82
C VAL A 150 -12.27 -4.69 -20.14
N ASN A 151 -13.45 -5.30 -20.06
CA ASN A 151 -14.23 -5.65 -21.25
C ASN A 151 -14.84 -4.40 -21.90
N PRO A 152 -14.94 -4.35 -23.24
CA PRO A 152 -15.64 -3.29 -23.95
C PRO A 152 -17.13 -3.27 -23.59
N LEU A 153 -17.76 -2.10 -23.72
CA LEU A 153 -19.22 -2.02 -23.66
C LEU A 153 -19.80 -2.77 -24.87
N PRO A 154 -20.90 -3.53 -24.68
CA PRO A 154 -21.57 -4.17 -25.80
C PRO A 154 -22.11 -3.11 -26.76
N ASP A 155 -21.94 -3.34 -28.07
CA ASP A 155 -22.54 -2.49 -29.09
C ASP A 155 -24.06 -2.54 -29.00
N GLU A 156 -24.71 -1.38 -29.08
CA GLU A 156 -26.16 -1.30 -29.30
C GLU A 156 -26.44 -1.66 -30.76
N ASN A 157 -26.97 -2.87 -30.99
CA ASN A 157 -27.63 -3.24 -32.25
C ASN A 157 -29.04 -2.63 -32.32
#